data_AF-A0AAD2PSN0-F1
#
_entry.id   AF-A0AAD2PSN0-F1
#
_cell.length_a   1.000
_cell.length_b   1.000
_cell.length_c   1.000
_cell.angle_alpha   90.00
_cell.angle_beta   90.00
_cell.angle_gamma   90.00
#
_symmetry.space_group_name_H-M   'P 1'
#
loop_
_entity.id
_entity.type
_entity.pdbx_description
1 polymer ?
#
loop_
_entity_poly.entity_id
_entity_poly.type
_entity_poly.pdbx_seq_one_letter_code
_entity_poly.pdbx_strand_id
1 'polypeptide(L)'
;MVLNIHIWIFLSFIILSLGWPFTAWITNYYNLEVKYKLVYKYFDRSLELDKLPLFLKSEKWKLFIVYYLSAFFASISYVFFLFLVANSEQIFIIDIILITIVYLISLTLIIVIFIKFKNKLKSMKFHLKNQKNKYFIDNFQESEKAQYQNFKLLNKKDGKVSVYNSPFQLNQKIFQNKLKKIAFDNSSSEFEIFLKYLRANANFIHRIYNKKEINIFVNDKEIDIEHFEFILIENFKYMIQKHKN
;
A
#
# COMPACT_ATOMS: atom_id res chain seq x y z
N MET A 1 -41.07 22.92 5.02
CA MET A 1 -39.68 23.33 5.38
C MET A 1 -39.06 22.37 6.40
N VAL A 2 -39.73 22.09 7.53
CA VAL A 2 -39.26 21.16 8.57
C VAL A 2 -39.00 19.74 8.03
N LEU A 3 -39.96 19.13 7.32
CA LEU A 3 -39.79 17.78 6.74
C LEU A 3 -38.57 17.67 5.79
N ASN A 4 -38.27 18.72 5.02
CA ASN A 4 -37.10 18.72 4.13
C ASN A 4 -35.80 18.67 4.93
N ILE A 5 -35.74 19.33 6.10
CA ILE A 5 -34.56 19.32 6.96
C ILE A 5 -34.30 17.90 7.50
N HIS A 6 -35.35 17.20 7.95
CA HIS A 6 -35.23 15.81 8.41
C HIS A 6 -34.73 14.87 7.31
N ILE A 7 -35.24 15.01 6.08
CA ILE A 7 -34.75 14.26 4.92
C ILE A 7 -33.26 14.52 4.67
N TRP A 8 -32.81 15.79 4.71
CA TRP A 8 -31.40 16.12 4.52
C TRP A 8 -30.50 15.60 5.63
N ILE A 9 -30.95 15.65 6.89
CA ILE A 9 -30.24 15.07 8.04
C ILE A 9 -30.08 13.56 7.83
N PHE A 10 -31.17 12.87 7.49
CA PHE A 10 -31.14 11.43 7.28
C PHE A 10 -30.25 11.01 6.09
N LEU A 11 -30.35 11.71 4.95
CA LEU A 11 -29.49 11.44 3.78
C LEU A 11 -28.01 11.69 4.09
N SER A 12 -27.70 12.77 4.80
CA SER A 12 -26.32 13.07 5.23
C SER A 12 -25.79 11.99 6.17
N PHE A 13 -26.64 11.50 7.08
CA PHE A 13 -26.30 10.40 7.97
C PHE A 13 -26.00 9.10 7.21
N ILE A 14 -26.82 8.75 6.20
CA ILE A 14 -26.58 7.58 5.35
C ILE A 14 -25.21 7.67 4.68
N ILE A 15 -24.91 8.82 4.06
CA ILE A 15 -23.63 9.01 3.34
C ILE A 15 -22.45 8.85 4.30
N LEU A 16 -22.51 9.47 5.48
CA LEU A 16 -21.42 9.39 6.47
C LEU A 16 -21.30 7.97 7.05
N SER A 17 -22.41 7.39 7.50
CA SER A 17 -22.42 6.08 8.15
C SER A 17 -22.02 4.95 7.22
N LEU A 18 -22.49 4.96 5.96
CA LEU A 18 -22.08 3.95 4.97
C LEU A 18 -20.72 4.26 4.32
N GLY A 19 -20.30 5.53 4.33
CA GLY A 19 -18.99 5.96 3.85
C GLY A 19 -17.85 5.33 4.64
N TRP A 20 -17.94 5.23 5.97
CA TRP A 20 -16.88 4.67 6.82
C TRP A 20 -16.51 3.20 6.51
N PRO A 21 -17.46 2.25 6.38
CA PRO A 21 -17.16 0.90 5.91
C PRO A 21 -16.50 0.89 4.53
N PHE A 22 -16.96 1.76 3.61
CA PHE A 22 -16.42 1.85 2.26
C PHE A 22 -14.97 2.35 2.25
N THR A 23 -14.66 3.39 3.04
CA THR A 23 -13.29 3.86 3.24
C THR A 23 -12.38 2.75 3.78
N ALA A 24 -12.83 2.02 4.81
CA ALA A 24 -12.07 0.87 5.34
C ALA A 24 -11.81 -0.20 4.28
N TRP A 25 -12.80 -0.50 3.43
CA TRP A 25 -12.63 -1.45 2.33
C TRP A 25 -11.61 -0.96 1.30
N ILE A 26 -11.74 0.27 0.80
CA ILE A 26 -10.83 0.86 -0.19
C ILE A 26 -9.40 0.92 0.35
N THR A 27 -9.21 1.43 1.57
CA THR A 27 -7.87 1.54 2.17
C THR A 27 -7.18 0.19 2.24
N ASN A 28 -7.91 -0.86 2.61
CA ASN A 28 -7.35 -2.22 2.67
C ASN A 28 -7.11 -2.83 1.30
N TYR A 29 -8.05 -2.63 0.37
CA TYR A 29 -7.87 -3.07 -1.01
C TYR A 29 -6.60 -2.46 -1.60
N TYR A 30 -6.44 -1.14 -1.49
CA TYR A 30 -5.27 -0.42 -1.99
C TYR A 30 -3.97 -0.89 -1.32
N ASN A 31 -3.97 -1.08 0.01
CA ASN A 31 -2.80 -1.58 0.72
C ASN A 31 -2.39 -2.98 0.24
N LEU A 32 -3.35 -3.90 0.05
CA LEU A 32 -3.04 -5.23 -0.48
C LEU A 32 -2.63 -5.20 -1.95
N GLU A 33 -3.27 -4.35 -2.75
CA GLU A 33 -2.93 -4.18 -4.17
C GLU A 33 -1.46 -3.76 -4.30
N VAL A 34 -1.07 -2.67 -3.65
CA VAL A 34 0.27 -2.12 -3.75
C VAL A 34 1.32 -3.00 -3.07
N LYS A 35 1.04 -3.52 -1.88
CA LYS A 35 2.06 -4.23 -1.08
C LYS A 35 2.26 -5.68 -1.48
N TYR A 36 1.26 -6.29 -2.13
CA TYR A 36 1.29 -7.72 -2.47
C TYR A 36 1.11 -7.94 -3.96
N LYS A 37 -0.05 -7.56 -4.52
CA LYS A 37 -0.37 -7.93 -5.92
C LYS A 37 0.55 -7.28 -6.94
N LEU A 38 0.86 -5.99 -6.79
CA LEU A 38 1.78 -5.31 -7.72
C LEU A 38 3.20 -5.88 -7.61
N VAL A 39 3.66 -6.20 -6.39
CA VAL A 39 4.97 -6.81 -6.20
C VAL A 39 5.03 -8.17 -6.88
N TYR A 40 4.03 -9.03 -6.68
CA TYR A 40 3.91 -10.30 -7.42
C TYR A 40 3.89 -10.08 -8.92
N LYS A 41 3.03 -9.18 -9.41
CA LYS A 41 2.88 -8.93 -10.84
C LYS A 41 4.20 -8.54 -11.55
N TYR A 42 5.07 -7.78 -10.89
CA TYR A 42 6.27 -7.20 -11.53
C TYR A 42 7.60 -7.78 -11.05
N PHE A 43 7.64 -8.62 -10.02
CA PHE A 43 8.89 -9.19 -9.51
C PHE A 43 8.90 -10.72 -9.40
N ASP A 44 7.79 -11.40 -9.68
CA ASP A 44 7.71 -12.88 -9.56
C ASP A 44 8.65 -13.62 -10.52
N ARG A 45 9.02 -13.01 -11.66
CA ARG A 45 10.00 -13.59 -12.58
C ARG A 45 11.45 -13.44 -12.11
N SER A 46 11.74 -12.42 -11.30
CA SER A 46 13.10 -12.12 -10.82
C SER A 46 13.35 -12.61 -9.39
N LEU A 47 12.30 -12.97 -8.65
CA LEU A 47 12.38 -13.40 -7.25
C LEU A 47 11.41 -14.55 -6.97
N GLU A 48 11.83 -15.50 -6.14
CA GLU A 48 10.93 -16.53 -5.60
C GLU A 48 10.07 -15.96 -4.47
N LEU A 49 9.04 -15.19 -4.84
CA LEU A 49 8.22 -14.42 -3.90
C LEU A 49 7.46 -15.29 -2.89
N ASP A 50 7.19 -16.55 -3.22
CA ASP A 50 6.60 -17.52 -2.28
C ASP A 50 7.49 -17.78 -1.05
N LYS A 51 8.81 -17.63 -1.19
CA LYS A 51 9.78 -17.76 -0.09
C LYS A 51 9.99 -16.43 0.65
N LEU A 52 9.48 -15.32 0.13
CA LEU A 52 9.65 -13.98 0.69
C LEU A 52 8.39 -13.48 1.42
N PRO A 53 8.44 -13.24 2.74
CA PRO A 53 7.38 -12.53 3.43
C PRO A 53 7.32 -11.06 2.97
N LEU A 54 6.32 -10.73 2.16
CA LEU A 54 6.14 -9.38 1.62
C LEU A 54 5.58 -8.37 2.63
N PHE A 55 5.25 -8.78 3.85
CA PHE A 55 4.74 -7.92 4.92
C PHE A 55 5.61 -8.00 6.16
N LEU A 56 5.79 -6.87 6.85
CA LEU A 56 6.33 -6.86 8.20
C LEU A 56 5.22 -7.15 9.21
N LYS A 57 5.53 -7.87 10.30
CA LYS A 57 4.57 -8.11 11.39
C LYS A 57 4.04 -6.79 12.00
N SER A 58 4.88 -5.76 12.05
CA SER A 58 4.50 -4.41 12.50
C SER A 58 3.45 -3.74 11.61
N GLU A 59 3.31 -4.16 10.35
CA GLU A 59 2.29 -3.63 9.43
C GLU A 59 0.93 -4.29 9.64
N LYS A 60 0.87 -5.48 10.26
CA LYS A 60 -0.38 -6.20 10.51
C LYS A 60 -1.37 -5.35 11.28
N TRP A 61 -0.91 -4.63 12.32
CA TRP A 61 -1.76 -3.76 13.13
C TRP A 61 -2.26 -2.55 12.33
N LYS A 62 -1.41 -1.99 11.45
CA LYS A 62 -1.80 -0.88 10.55
C LYS A 62 -2.86 -1.27 9.54
N LEU A 63 -2.97 -2.55 9.18
CA LEU A 63 -4.04 -3.05 8.32
C LEU A 63 -5.36 -3.21 9.08
N PHE A 64 -5.32 -3.43 10.40
CA PHE A 64 -6.52 -3.60 11.22
C PHE A 64 -7.04 -2.29 11.82
N ILE A 65 -6.17 -1.32 12.11
CA ILE A 65 -6.55 -0.07 12.79
C ILE A 65 -7.62 0.72 12.04
N VAL A 66 -7.65 0.64 10.70
CA VAL A 66 -8.65 1.35 9.90
C VAL A 66 -10.08 0.90 10.21
N TYR A 67 -10.30 -0.37 10.58
CA TYR A 67 -11.64 -0.85 10.97
C TYR A 67 -12.10 -0.28 12.30
N TYR A 68 -11.19 -0.20 13.28
CA TYR A 68 -11.49 0.41 14.57
C TYR A 68 -11.76 1.90 14.41
N LEU A 69 -10.98 2.60 13.58
CA LEU A 69 -11.22 4.01 13.27
C LEU A 69 -12.56 4.19 12.55
N SER A 70 -12.89 3.38 11.55
CA SER A 70 -14.20 3.44 10.88
C SER A 70 -15.36 3.21 11.84
N ALA A 71 -15.26 2.24 12.76
CA ALA A 71 -16.30 1.97 13.75
C ALA A 71 -16.43 3.14 14.75
N PHE A 72 -15.31 3.70 15.18
CA PHE A 72 -15.26 4.87 16.05
C PHE A 72 -15.92 6.09 15.38
N PHE A 73 -15.55 6.40 14.14
CA PHE A 73 -16.15 7.52 13.40
C PHE A 73 -17.63 7.29 13.10
N ALA A 74 -18.05 6.08 12.75
CA ALA A 74 -19.47 5.75 12.58
C ALA A 74 -20.26 5.97 13.88
N SER A 75 -19.66 5.64 15.03
CA SER A 75 -20.29 5.84 16.34
C SER A 75 -20.35 7.32 16.73
N ILE A 76 -19.31 8.11 16.43
CA ILE A 76 -19.34 9.57 16.61
C ILE A 76 -20.42 10.19 15.72
N SER A 77 -20.49 9.79 14.45
CA SER A 77 -21.53 10.27 13.53
C SER A 77 -22.92 9.92 14.07
N TYR A 78 -23.13 8.72 14.59
CA TYR A 78 -24.41 8.35 15.20
C TYR A 78 -24.79 9.26 16.37
N VAL A 79 -23.90 9.41 17.36
CA VAL A 79 -24.16 10.26 18.53
C VAL A 79 -24.43 11.70 18.12
N PHE A 80 -23.61 12.26 17.23
CA PHE A 80 -23.79 13.64 16.75
C PHE A 80 -25.15 13.84 16.08
N PHE A 81 -25.58 12.91 15.21
CA PHE A 81 -26.84 13.03 14.49
C PHE A 81 -28.07 12.84 15.39
N LEU A 82 -27.98 12.08 16.48
CA LEU A 82 -29.06 12.00 17.48
C LEU A 82 -29.37 13.37 18.11
N PHE A 83 -28.35 14.22 18.31
CA PHE A 83 -28.55 15.57 18.85
C PHE A 83 -29.11 16.58 17.83
N LEU A 84 -29.08 16.27 16.54
CA LEU A 84 -29.59 17.15 15.47
C LEU A 84 -31.10 16.96 15.20
N VAL A 85 -31.70 15.87 15.68
CA VAL A 85 -33.12 15.61 15.49
C VAL A 85 -33.93 16.43 16.51
N ALA A 86 -34.74 17.37 16.02
CA ALA A 86 -35.61 18.18 16.88
C ALA A 86 -36.68 17.31 17.58
N ASN A 87 -36.91 17.57 18.85
CA ASN A 87 -37.78 16.79 19.72
C ASN A 87 -39.28 17.12 19.49
N SER A 88 -39.84 16.66 18.36
CA SER A 88 -41.27 16.66 18.07
C SER A 88 -41.77 15.22 17.99
N GLU A 89 -42.75 14.84 18.83
CA GLU A 89 -42.93 13.45 19.30
C GLU A 89 -42.99 12.37 18.20
N GLN A 90 -43.76 12.56 17.12
CA GLN A 90 -43.91 11.51 16.11
C GLN A 90 -42.74 11.43 15.12
N ILE A 91 -42.23 12.56 14.64
CA ILE A 91 -41.14 12.58 13.64
C ILE A 91 -39.81 12.19 14.30
N PHE A 92 -39.61 12.60 15.56
CA PHE A 92 -38.41 12.29 16.33
C PHE A 92 -38.19 10.78 16.49
N ILE A 93 -39.25 10.03 16.85
CA ILE A 93 -39.15 8.57 17.03
C ILE A 93 -38.79 7.88 15.71
N ILE A 94 -39.43 8.28 14.61
CA ILE A 94 -39.17 7.70 13.29
C ILE A 94 -37.72 7.95 12.86
N ASP A 95 -37.23 9.18 12.99
CA ASP A 95 -35.86 9.54 12.62
C ASP A 95 -34.83 8.77 13.45
N ILE A 96 -35.03 8.63 14.76
CA ILE A 96 -34.14 7.86 15.63
C ILE A 96 -34.10 6.39 15.22
N ILE A 97 -35.26 5.78 14.93
CA ILE A 97 -35.33 4.40 14.47
C ILE A 97 -34.54 4.24 13.17
N LEU A 98 -34.77 5.11 12.20
CA LEU A 98 -34.10 5.05 10.90
C LEU A 98 -32.58 5.26 11.02
N ILE A 99 -32.14 6.26 11.79
CA ILE A 99 -30.71 6.53 12.07
C ILE A 99 -30.09 5.32 12.79
N THR A 100 -30.78 4.72 13.75
CA THR A 100 -30.29 3.54 14.47
C THR A 100 -30.15 2.33 13.56
N ILE A 101 -31.12 2.07 12.67
CA ILE A 101 -31.02 0.99 11.68
C ILE A 101 -29.81 1.18 10.77
N VAL A 102 -29.62 2.38 10.22
CA VAL A 102 -28.49 2.69 9.33
C VAL A 102 -27.15 2.55 10.06
N TYR A 103 -27.08 2.97 11.32
CA TYR A 103 -25.89 2.77 12.17
C TYR A 103 -25.58 1.28 12.36
N LEU A 104 -26.57 0.46 12.72
CA LEU A 104 -26.38 -0.99 12.90
C LEU A 104 -25.96 -1.69 11.60
N ILE A 105 -26.51 -1.27 10.45
CA ILE A 105 -26.07 -1.74 9.13
C ILE A 105 -24.59 -1.38 8.91
N SER A 106 -24.19 -0.14 9.19
CA SER A 106 -22.80 0.31 9.06
C SER A 106 -21.84 -0.53 9.92
N LEU A 107 -22.15 -0.72 11.20
CA LEU A 107 -21.34 -1.56 12.08
C LEU A 107 -21.24 -3.00 11.58
N THR A 108 -22.37 -3.57 11.15
CA THR A 108 -22.41 -4.93 10.60
C THR A 108 -21.51 -5.04 9.37
N LEU A 109 -21.56 -4.06 8.46
CA LEU A 109 -20.69 -4.02 7.28
C LEU A 109 -19.21 -3.95 7.69
N ILE A 110 -18.85 -3.09 8.65
CA ILE A 110 -17.47 -2.98 9.16
C ILE A 110 -16.99 -4.34 9.69
N ILE A 111 -17.81 -5.02 10.50
CA ILE A 111 -17.49 -6.35 11.05
C ILE A 111 -17.32 -7.38 9.94
N VAL A 112 -18.24 -7.44 8.97
CA VAL A 112 -18.18 -8.38 7.85
C VAL A 112 -16.91 -8.16 7.02
N ILE A 113 -16.59 -6.90 6.68
CA ILE A 113 -15.37 -6.56 5.92
C ILE A 113 -14.13 -6.93 6.74
N PHE A 114 -14.11 -6.63 8.04
CA PHE A 114 -13.02 -7.02 8.94
C PHE A 114 -12.79 -8.53 8.95
N ILE A 115 -13.85 -9.34 9.09
CA ILE A 115 -13.74 -10.80 9.11
C ILE A 115 -13.20 -11.33 7.79
N LYS A 116 -13.76 -10.87 6.65
CA LYS A 116 -13.28 -11.25 5.30
C LYS A 116 -11.80 -10.94 5.14
N PHE A 117 -11.38 -9.75 5.54
CA PHE A 117 -9.99 -9.32 5.43
C PHE A 117 -9.05 -10.05 6.40
N LYS A 118 -9.47 -10.25 7.64
CA LYS A 118 -8.73 -11.04 8.64
C LYS A 118 -8.47 -12.46 8.14
N ASN A 119 -9.47 -13.10 7.53
CA ASN A 119 -9.31 -14.42 6.94
C ASN A 119 -8.35 -14.41 5.76
N LYS A 120 -8.41 -13.39 4.89
CA LYS A 120 -7.45 -13.21 3.79
C LYS A 120 -6.01 -13.01 4.30
N LEU A 121 -5.81 -12.33 5.43
CA LEU A 121 -4.47 -12.15 6.00
C LEU A 121 -3.90 -13.42 6.65
N LYS A 122 -4.73 -14.41 7.02
CA LYS A 122 -4.23 -15.66 7.63
C LYS A 122 -3.36 -16.48 6.67
N SER A 123 -3.61 -16.40 5.37
CA SER A 123 -2.82 -17.10 4.36
C SER A 123 -1.53 -16.37 3.97
N MET A 124 -1.31 -15.14 4.44
CA MET A 124 -0.14 -14.34 4.10
C MET A 124 1.01 -14.54 5.09
N LYS A 125 2.24 -14.64 4.58
CA LYS A 125 3.46 -14.72 5.40
C LYS A 125 3.87 -13.32 5.88
N PHE A 126 4.23 -13.20 7.16
CA PHE A 126 4.70 -11.96 7.79
C PHE A 126 6.10 -12.15 8.36
N HIS A 127 6.98 -11.19 8.08
CA HIS A 127 8.34 -11.17 8.61
C HIS A 127 8.38 -10.56 10.01
N LEU A 128 9.06 -11.24 10.93
CA LEU A 128 9.36 -10.73 12.25
C LEU A 128 10.67 -9.94 12.22
N LYS A 129 10.68 -8.75 12.85
CA LYS A 129 11.87 -7.88 12.90
C LYS A 129 13.12 -8.60 13.43
N ASN A 130 12.98 -9.56 14.33
CA ASN A 130 14.14 -10.26 14.92
C ASN A 130 14.56 -11.50 14.12
N GLN A 131 13.93 -11.78 12.97
CA GLN A 131 14.28 -12.94 12.15
C GLN A 131 15.23 -12.54 11.03
N LYS A 132 16.29 -13.31 10.86
CA LYS A 132 17.08 -13.29 9.62
C LYS A 132 16.27 -13.97 8.53
N ASN A 133 15.99 -13.26 7.44
CA ASN A 133 15.36 -13.89 6.28
C ASN A 133 16.46 -14.56 5.46
N LYS A 134 16.56 -15.89 5.57
CA LYS A 134 17.60 -16.69 4.91
C LYS A 134 17.63 -16.44 3.41
N TYR A 135 16.47 -16.48 2.74
CA TYR A 135 16.38 -16.18 1.31
C TYR A 135 16.99 -14.81 0.97
N PHE A 136 16.71 -13.77 1.77
CA PHE A 136 17.25 -12.43 1.54
C PHE A 136 18.77 -12.38 1.72
N ILE A 137 19.31 -13.04 2.74
CA ILE A 137 20.76 -13.08 2.98
C ILE A 137 21.46 -13.76 1.81
N ASP A 138 21.05 -14.98 1.50
CA ASP A 138 21.66 -15.83 0.48
C ASP A 138 21.64 -15.14 -0.90
N ASN A 139 20.55 -14.42 -1.25
CA ASN A 139 20.37 -13.82 -2.58
C ASN A 139 20.84 -12.37 -2.72
N PHE A 140 21.09 -11.64 -1.62
CA PHE A 140 21.41 -10.20 -1.69
C PHE A 140 22.64 -9.79 -0.90
N GLN A 141 22.97 -10.48 0.19
CA GLN A 141 24.13 -10.16 1.01
C GLN A 141 25.34 -11.03 0.66
N GLU A 142 25.11 -12.32 0.41
CA GLU A 142 26.15 -13.32 0.14
C GLU A 142 26.23 -13.70 -1.35
N SER A 143 25.51 -12.97 -2.22
CA SER A 143 25.50 -13.23 -3.66
C SER A 143 26.77 -12.76 -4.35
N GLU A 144 26.94 -13.18 -5.61
CA GLU A 144 27.97 -12.66 -6.51
C GLU A 144 27.96 -11.12 -6.56
N LYS A 145 29.13 -10.55 -6.87
CA LYS A 145 29.35 -9.10 -6.90
C LYS A 145 28.50 -8.47 -7.99
N ALA A 146 27.48 -7.72 -7.56
CA ALA A 146 26.58 -7.01 -8.47
C ALA A 146 27.26 -5.79 -9.09
N GLN A 147 26.75 -5.34 -10.23
CA GLN A 147 27.17 -4.09 -10.88
C GLN A 147 26.00 -3.12 -10.96
N TYR A 148 26.25 -1.86 -10.62
CA TYR A 148 25.22 -0.83 -10.77
C TYR A 148 25.00 -0.51 -12.25
N GLN A 149 23.76 -0.56 -12.67
CA GLN A 149 23.30 -0.28 -14.01
C GLN A 149 22.55 1.05 -14.02
N ASN A 150 23.09 2.03 -14.74
CA ASN A 150 22.45 3.32 -14.92
C ASN A 150 21.31 3.16 -15.93
N PHE A 151 20.15 3.73 -15.60
CA PHE A 151 19.02 3.70 -16.50
C PHE A 151 18.34 5.07 -16.60
N LYS A 152 17.68 5.33 -17.72
CA LYS A 152 16.93 6.56 -18.02
C LYS A 152 15.59 6.21 -18.64
N LEU A 153 14.59 7.03 -18.35
CA LEU A 153 13.24 6.90 -18.92
C LEU A 153 13.00 8.03 -19.92
N LEU A 154 12.69 7.70 -21.16
CA LEU A 154 12.44 8.64 -22.25
C LEU A 154 11.01 8.48 -22.77
N ASN A 155 10.38 9.56 -23.22
CA ASN A 155 9.08 9.46 -23.88
C ASN A 155 9.26 8.95 -25.31
N LYS A 156 8.42 8.00 -25.73
CA LYS A 156 8.44 7.42 -27.08
C LYS A 156 8.24 8.44 -28.19
N LYS A 157 7.38 9.44 -27.97
CA LYS A 157 6.97 10.40 -29.01
C LYS A 157 8.06 11.36 -29.45
N ASP A 158 8.87 11.84 -28.51
CA ASP A 158 9.84 12.91 -28.75
C ASP A 158 11.27 12.60 -28.28
N GLY A 159 11.50 11.41 -27.71
CA GLY A 159 12.81 10.99 -27.19
C GLY A 159 13.29 11.81 -25.99
N LYS A 160 12.48 12.74 -25.46
CA LYS A 160 12.88 13.58 -24.33
C LYS A 160 12.79 12.81 -23.02
N VAL A 161 13.54 13.27 -22.03
CA VAL A 161 13.50 12.71 -20.67
C VAL A 161 12.07 12.75 -20.15
N SER A 162 11.56 11.58 -19.75
CA SER A 162 10.22 11.46 -19.24
C SER A 162 10.06 12.17 -17.90
N VAL A 163 8.88 12.73 -17.65
CA VAL A 163 8.52 13.35 -16.37
C VAL A 163 8.65 12.40 -15.18
N TYR A 164 8.65 11.08 -15.43
CA TYR A 164 8.84 10.05 -14.41
C TYR A 164 10.30 9.75 -14.08
N ASN A 165 11.25 10.16 -14.93
CA ASN A 165 12.66 9.84 -14.75
C ASN A 165 13.21 10.44 -13.46
N SER A 166 13.11 11.75 -13.28
CA SER A 166 13.69 12.45 -12.12
C SER A 166 13.11 11.95 -10.78
N PRO A 167 11.78 11.80 -10.62
CA PRO A 167 11.22 11.19 -9.40
C PRO A 167 11.74 9.78 -9.13
N PHE A 168 11.95 8.99 -10.17
CA PHE A 168 12.44 7.62 -10.00
C PHE A 168 13.91 7.58 -9.59
N GLN A 169 14.78 8.37 -10.25
CA GLN A 169 16.18 8.51 -9.86
C GLN A 169 16.33 9.02 -8.43
N LEU A 170 15.49 9.99 -8.04
CA LEU A 170 15.45 10.51 -6.67
C LEU A 170 15.11 9.40 -5.67
N ASN A 171 14.13 8.54 -5.97
CA ASN A 171 13.79 7.40 -5.12
C ASN A 171 14.96 6.42 -4.98
N GLN A 172 15.68 6.09 -6.07
CA GLN A 172 16.88 5.24 -6.00
C GLN A 172 17.94 5.86 -5.05
N LYS A 173 18.20 7.16 -5.18
CA LYS A 173 19.13 7.89 -4.30
C LYS A 173 18.69 7.89 -2.83
N ILE A 174 17.38 8.02 -2.57
CA ILE A 174 16.83 7.94 -1.21
C ILE A 174 17.08 6.56 -0.60
N PHE A 175 16.86 5.48 -1.35
CA PHE A 175 17.12 4.12 -0.85
C PHE A 175 18.61 3.88 -0.58
N GLN A 176 19.48 4.32 -1.49
CA GLN A 176 20.93 4.27 -1.28
C GLN A 176 21.33 4.99 0.01
N ASN A 177 20.83 6.21 0.23
CA ASN A 177 21.11 6.98 1.45
C ASN A 177 20.54 6.35 2.71
N LYS A 178 19.41 5.64 2.63
CA LYS A 178 18.87 4.90 3.78
C LYS A 178 19.74 3.70 4.12
N LEU A 179 20.23 2.96 3.13
CA LEU A 179 21.15 1.84 3.36
C LEU A 179 22.47 2.30 4.00
N LYS A 180 23.04 3.42 3.54
CA LYS A 180 24.24 4.05 4.15
C LYS A 180 24.13 4.34 5.65
N LYS A 181 22.92 4.59 6.15
CA LYS A 181 22.67 4.98 7.55
C LYS A 181 22.45 3.77 8.47
N ILE A 182 22.37 2.57 7.91
CA ILE A 182 22.21 1.35 8.70
C ILE A 182 23.58 0.94 9.23
N ALA A 183 23.65 0.58 10.52
CA ALA A 183 24.87 0.02 11.11
C ALA A 183 25.23 -1.31 10.44
N PHE A 184 26.54 -1.58 10.32
CA PHE A 184 27.04 -2.87 9.85
C PHE A 184 26.33 -4.02 10.62
N ASP A 185 25.88 -5.03 9.88
CA ASP A 185 25.21 -6.26 10.36
C ASP A 185 23.72 -6.19 10.78
N ASN A 186 22.98 -5.14 10.43
CA ASN A 186 21.54 -5.09 10.70
C ASN A 186 20.67 -5.59 9.51
N SER A 187 20.69 -6.91 9.29
CA SER A 187 19.93 -7.59 8.22
C SER A 187 18.43 -7.32 8.24
N SER A 188 17.85 -7.06 9.42
CA SER A 188 16.42 -6.78 9.58
C SER A 188 16.05 -5.42 8.99
N SER A 189 16.84 -4.39 9.30
CA SER A 189 16.63 -3.05 8.74
C SER A 189 16.87 -3.03 7.25
N GLU A 190 17.87 -3.76 6.75
CA GLU A 190 18.10 -3.93 5.30
C GLU A 190 16.90 -4.60 4.62
N PHE A 191 16.36 -5.67 5.21
CA PHE A 191 15.17 -6.35 4.67
C PHE A 191 13.93 -5.44 4.68
N GLU A 192 13.72 -4.65 5.73
CA GLU A 192 12.65 -3.64 5.76
C GLU A 192 12.81 -2.61 4.63
N ILE A 193 14.04 -2.17 4.36
CA ILE A 193 14.33 -1.29 3.23
C ILE A 193 14.04 -1.99 1.91
N PHE A 194 14.45 -3.25 1.76
CA PHE A 194 14.19 -4.05 0.57
C PHE A 194 12.69 -4.18 0.26
N LEU A 195 11.87 -4.48 1.27
CA LEU A 195 10.42 -4.51 1.08
C LEU A 195 9.86 -3.16 0.63
N LYS A 196 10.33 -2.05 1.23
CA LYS A 196 9.95 -0.70 0.79
C LYS A 196 10.41 -0.42 -0.64
N TYR A 197 11.59 -0.89 -1.01
CA TYR A 197 12.16 -0.79 -2.35
C TYR A 197 11.26 -1.51 -3.37
N LEU A 198 10.96 -2.79 -3.16
CA LEU A 198 10.10 -3.58 -4.06
C LEU A 198 8.75 -2.90 -4.29
N ARG A 199 8.08 -2.47 -3.21
CA ARG A 199 6.75 -1.85 -3.29
C ARG A 199 6.77 -0.50 -4.03
N ALA A 200 7.77 0.33 -3.77
CA ALA A 200 7.93 1.62 -4.44
C ALA A 200 8.15 1.42 -5.94
N ASN A 201 9.03 0.49 -6.30
CA ASN A 201 9.33 0.17 -7.70
C ASN A 201 8.14 -0.52 -8.40
N ALA A 202 7.45 -1.47 -7.77
CA ALA A 202 6.28 -2.12 -8.34
C ALA A 202 5.15 -1.12 -8.65
N ASN A 203 4.86 -0.20 -7.72
CA ASN A 203 3.89 0.88 -7.94
C ASN A 203 4.33 1.83 -9.06
N PHE A 204 5.64 2.08 -9.18
CA PHE A 204 6.17 2.89 -10.27
C PHE A 204 6.02 2.20 -11.63
N ILE A 205 6.49 0.95 -11.75
CA ILE A 205 6.37 0.13 -12.97
C ILE A 205 4.90 0.07 -13.39
N HIS A 206 3.99 -0.15 -12.45
CA HIS A 206 2.56 -0.13 -12.72
C HIS A 206 2.09 1.15 -13.41
N ARG A 207 2.52 2.31 -12.90
CA ARG A 207 2.14 3.63 -13.45
C ARG A 207 2.70 3.85 -14.85
N ILE A 208 3.96 3.48 -15.09
CA ILE A 208 4.60 3.68 -16.41
C ILE A 208 4.12 2.65 -17.44
N TYR A 209 3.89 1.40 -17.03
CA TYR A 209 3.39 0.33 -17.88
C TYR A 209 2.02 0.67 -18.47
N ASN A 210 1.12 1.20 -17.64
CA ASN A 210 -0.22 1.59 -18.09
C ASN A 210 -0.21 2.73 -19.12
N LYS A 211 0.87 3.54 -19.16
CA LYS A 211 0.97 4.65 -20.11
C LYS A 211 1.48 4.23 -21.49
N LYS A 212 2.19 3.09 -21.62
CA LYS A 212 2.73 2.54 -22.89
C LYS A 212 3.61 3.48 -23.75
N GLU A 213 3.86 4.71 -23.32
CA GLU A 213 4.54 5.79 -24.04
C GLU A 213 5.97 6.06 -23.55
N ILE A 214 6.58 5.13 -22.80
CA ILE A 214 7.91 5.32 -22.19
C ILE A 214 8.85 4.22 -22.65
N ASN A 215 10.05 4.61 -23.09
CA ASN A 215 11.18 3.73 -23.34
C ASN A 215 12.13 3.76 -22.16
N ILE A 216 12.70 2.59 -21.84
CA ILE A 216 13.67 2.42 -20.75
C ILE A 216 15.02 2.16 -21.39
N PHE A 217 15.99 3.03 -21.12
CA PHE A 217 17.37 2.85 -21.57
C PHE A 217 18.23 2.47 -20.39
N VAL A 218 18.99 1.39 -20.50
CA VAL A 218 19.99 0.93 -19.52
C VAL A 218 21.34 0.93 -20.19
N ASN A 219 22.30 1.67 -19.64
CA ASN A 219 23.64 1.84 -20.23
C ASN A 219 23.56 2.13 -21.75
N ASP A 220 22.68 3.06 -22.11
CA ASP A 220 22.41 3.52 -23.48
C ASP A 220 21.80 2.48 -24.45
N LYS A 221 21.35 1.33 -23.94
CA LYS A 221 20.57 0.34 -24.70
C LYS A 221 19.11 0.36 -24.28
N GLU A 222 18.21 0.38 -25.25
CA GLU A 222 16.77 0.22 -24.97
C GLU A 222 16.50 -1.20 -24.47
N ILE A 223 15.71 -1.31 -23.41
CA ILE A 223 15.25 -2.58 -22.86
C ILE A 223 13.73 -2.59 -22.74
N ASP A 224 13.16 -3.79 -22.82
CA ASP A 224 11.76 -3.99 -22.51
C ASP A 224 11.49 -3.79 -21.02
N ILE A 225 10.29 -3.29 -20.71
CA ILE A 225 9.84 -3.07 -19.34
C ILE A 225 9.84 -4.36 -18.49
N GLU A 226 9.68 -5.52 -19.13
CA GLU A 226 9.73 -6.83 -18.48
C GLU A 226 11.13 -7.24 -18.01
N HIS A 227 12.17 -6.61 -18.54
CA HIS A 227 13.54 -6.83 -18.07
C HIS A 227 13.92 -5.85 -16.96
N PHE A 228 13.12 -4.81 -16.75
CA PHE A 228 13.46 -3.73 -15.83
C PHE A 228 13.51 -4.19 -14.37
N GLU A 229 12.69 -5.16 -13.99
CA GLU A 229 12.74 -5.78 -12.65
C GLU A 229 14.13 -6.34 -12.30
N PHE A 230 14.80 -7.01 -13.23
CA PHE A 230 16.14 -7.56 -13.00
C PHE A 230 17.17 -6.45 -12.75
N ILE A 231 17.11 -5.36 -13.52
CA ILE A 231 17.97 -4.18 -13.33
C ILE A 231 17.79 -3.59 -11.93
N LEU A 232 16.55 -3.51 -11.45
CA LEU A 232 16.25 -2.98 -10.12
C LEU A 232 16.74 -3.90 -9.01
N ILE A 233 16.62 -5.21 -9.17
CA ILE A 233 17.15 -6.19 -8.22
C ILE A 233 18.69 -6.11 -8.17
N GLU A 234 19.36 -6.10 -9.32
CA GLU A 234 20.83 -5.98 -9.39
C GLU A 234 21.33 -4.67 -8.77
N ASN A 235 20.66 -3.55 -9.08
CA ASN A 235 20.98 -2.27 -8.46
C ASN A 235 20.83 -2.30 -6.94
N PHE A 236 19.79 -2.99 -6.43
CA PHE A 236 19.60 -3.13 -4.99
C PHE A 236 20.70 -3.98 -4.33
N LYS A 237 21.08 -5.11 -4.94
CA LYS A 237 22.22 -5.93 -4.48
C LYS A 237 23.50 -5.10 -4.43
N TYR A 238 23.81 -4.37 -5.50
CA TYR A 238 24.98 -3.48 -5.54
C TYR A 238 24.96 -2.45 -4.40
N MET A 239 23.81 -1.82 -4.16
CA MET A 239 23.67 -0.84 -3.09
C MET A 239 23.95 -1.45 -1.71
N ILE A 240 23.51 -2.68 -1.43
CA ILE A 240 23.84 -3.37 -0.17
C ILE A 240 25.33 -3.68 -0.10
N GLN A 241 25.88 -4.34 -1.11
CA GLN A 241 27.26 -4.82 -1.12
C GLN A 241 28.27 -3.67 -1.02
N LYS A 242 28.01 -2.54 -1.69
CA LYS A 242 28.84 -1.32 -1.61
C LYS A 242 28.95 -0.74 -0.20
N HIS A 243 28.00 -1.03 0.68
CA HIS A 243 28.03 -0.53 2.06
C HIS A 243 28.66 -1.51 3.05
N LYS A 244 28.82 -2.78 2.65
CA LYS A 244 29.47 -3.80 3.49
C LYS A 244 30.97 -3.92 3.26
N ASN A 245 31.46 -3.49 2.09
CA ASN A 245 32.88 -3.37 1.75
C ASN A 245 33.40 -1.96 2.04
#